data_AF-A0AAW2J9Q8-F1
#
_entry.id   AF-A0AAW2J9Q8-F1
#
_cell.length_a   1.000
_cell.length_b   1.000
_cell.length_c   1.000
_cell.angle_alpha   90.00
_cell.angle_beta   90.00
_cell.angle_gamma   90.00
#
_symmetry.space_group_name_H-M   'P 1'
#
loop_
_entity.id
_entity.type
_entity.pdbx_description
1 polymer ?
#
loop_
_entity_poly.entity_id
_entity_poly.type
_entity_poly.pdbx_seq_one_letter_code
_entity_poly.pdbx_strand_id
1 'polypeptide(L)'
;MSPFLFVLVMEVLQLMMQQLIDQNGGFSFHWRCKELGLFQLCFADDLLLFCKADVASIQVFRRGLEEFANLSGLHANPQKSQLIISRSAQEEREHLIAALQFQEGHLPLRYLGLPLLASRLSISDCHPLLLKVDSRIKGWDSIQLSFAGRLQLIKSVLMSLNVYWAMAFIYRKGSSGK
;
A
#
# COMPACT_ATOMS: atom_id res chain seq x y z
N MET A 1 -7.14 4.80 19.53
CA MET A 1 -7.28 6.24 19.20
C MET A 1 -8.54 6.46 18.40
N SER A 2 -9.13 7.65 18.45
CA SER A 2 -10.19 8.06 17.52
C SER A 2 -9.64 8.19 16.09
N PRO A 3 -10.41 7.88 15.03
CA PRO A 3 -9.95 7.98 13.64
C PRO A 3 -9.41 9.36 13.26
N PHE A 4 -10.07 10.44 13.70
CA PHE A 4 -9.63 11.80 13.41
C PHE A 4 -8.30 12.15 14.08
N LEU A 5 -8.15 11.76 15.36
CA LEU A 5 -6.90 12.00 16.08
C LEU A 5 -5.75 11.23 15.44
N PHE A 6 -6.01 10.02 14.98
CA PHE A 6 -5.02 9.21 14.28
C PHE A 6 -4.57 9.88 12.97
N VAL A 7 -5.48 10.44 12.18
CA VAL A 7 -5.14 11.19 10.96
C VAL A 7 -4.22 12.38 11.26
N LEU A 8 -4.52 13.16 12.30
CA LEU A 8 -3.67 14.29 12.71
C LEU A 8 -2.28 13.83 13.15
N VAL A 9 -2.19 12.73 13.89
CA VAL A 9 -0.93 12.14 14.32
C VAL A 9 -0.10 11.65 13.11
N MET A 10 -0.74 11.08 12.10
CA MET A 10 -0.07 10.68 10.86
C MET A 10 0.36 11.86 9.98
N GLU A 11 -0.37 12.98 10.03
CA GLU A 11 0.04 14.24 9.38
C GLU A 11 1.33 14.79 10.02
N VAL A 12 1.46 14.70 11.35
CA VAL A 12 2.71 15.05 12.04
C VAL A 12 3.88 14.17 11.56
N LEU A 13 3.67 12.85 11.40
CA LEU A 13 4.70 11.97 10.83
C LEU A 13 5.13 12.46 9.43
N GLN A 14 4.17 12.79 8.57
CA GLN A 14 4.45 13.28 7.22
C GLN A 14 5.28 14.56 7.24
N LEU A 15 4.90 15.55 8.06
CA LEU A 15 5.61 16.82 8.17
C LEU A 15 7.03 16.63 8.71
N MET A 16 7.20 15.78 9.72
CA MET A 16 8.51 15.51 10.31
C MET A 16 9.45 14.80 9.34
N MET A 17 8.92 13.81 8.60
CA MET A 17 9.68 13.15 7.53
C MET A 17 10.07 14.13 6.42
N GLN A 18 9.15 15.01 6.03
CA GLN A 18 9.42 16.04 5.02
C GLN A 18 10.54 16.99 5.48
N GLN A 19 10.51 17.42 6.75
CA GLN A 19 11.60 18.24 7.32
C GLN A 19 12.95 17.51 7.28
N LEU A 20 12.98 16.21 7.60
CA LEU A 20 14.21 15.42 7.52
C LEU A 20 14.70 15.27 6.07
N ILE A 21 13.80 15.10 5.11
CA ILE A 21 14.14 15.03 3.68
C ILE A 21 14.71 16.36 3.18
N ASP A 22 14.11 17.49 3.58
CA ASP A 22 14.53 18.83 3.16
C ASP A 22 15.87 19.23 3.78
N GLN A 23 16.13 18.83 5.03
CA GLN A 23 17.39 19.11 5.73
C GLN A 23 18.52 18.17 5.31
N ASN A 24 18.20 16.90 5.06
CA ASN A 24 19.19 15.87 4.78
C ASN A 24 19.30 15.69 3.27
N GLY A 25 20.24 16.41 2.64
CA GLY A 25 20.47 16.38 1.18
C GLY A 25 20.87 15.02 0.58
N GLY A 26 20.93 13.97 1.39
CA GLY A 26 21.16 12.59 0.97
C GLY A 26 19.90 11.83 0.55
N PHE A 27 18.69 12.35 0.80
CA PHE A 27 17.46 11.66 0.40
C PHE A 27 17.21 11.76 -1.11
N SER A 28 16.92 10.62 -1.73
CA SER A 28 16.55 10.54 -3.14
C SER A 28 15.18 9.90 -3.30
N PHE A 29 14.30 10.59 -4.02
CA PHE A 29 12.99 10.05 -4.39
C PHE A 29 13.12 8.86 -5.33
N HIS A 30 12.17 7.92 -5.22
CA HIS A 30 11.99 6.89 -6.24
C HIS A 30 11.72 7.57 -7.60
N TRP A 31 12.31 7.05 -8.69
CA TRP A 31 12.29 7.71 -10.00
C TRP A 31 10.89 8.03 -10.54
N ARG A 32 9.90 7.17 -10.27
CA ARG A 32 8.48 7.41 -10.64
C ARG A 32 7.75 8.39 -9.73
N CYS A 33 8.29 8.64 -8.55
CA CYS A 33 7.66 9.45 -7.51
C CYS A 33 8.27 10.84 -7.42
N LYS A 34 9.43 11.05 -8.07
CA LYS A 34 10.21 12.29 -8.03
C LYS A 34 9.41 13.51 -8.51
N GLU A 35 8.69 13.39 -9.62
CA GLU A 35 7.88 14.50 -10.16
C GLU A 35 6.72 14.90 -9.24
N LEU A 36 6.20 13.94 -8.46
CA LEU A 36 5.10 14.15 -7.53
C LEU A 36 5.59 14.52 -6.11
N GLY A 37 6.90 14.49 -5.85
CA GLY A 37 7.45 14.59 -4.50
C GLY A 37 6.91 13.50 -3.55
N LEU A 38 6.47 12.37 -4.09
CA LEU A 38 5.75 11.35 -3.32
C LEU A 38 6.74 10.45 -2.58
N PHE A 39 6.77 10.53 -1.25
CA PHE A 39 7.58 9.65 -0.41
C PHE A 39 6.75 8.83 0.58
N GLN A 40 5.48 9.17 0.79
CA GLN A 40 4.61 8.56 1.80
C GLN A 40 3.17 8.46 1.29
N LEU A 41 2.52 7.32 1.56
CA LEU A 41 1.08 7.13 1.47
C LEU A 41 0.58 6.54 2.80
N CYS A 42 -0.50 7.10 3.34
CA CYS A 42 -1.10 6.65 4.59
C CYS A 42 -2.58 6.37 4.38
N PHE A 43 -3.04 5.22 4.88
CA PHE A 43 -4.46 4.96 5.01
C PHE A 43 -4.71 4.17 6.29
N ALA A 44 -5.37 4.80 7.26
CA ALA A 44 -5.48 4.24 8.61
C ALA A 44 -4.09 3.75 9.09
N ASP A 45 -4.00 2.52 9.60
CA ASP A 45 -2.78 1.92 10.10
C ASP A 45 -1.79 1.44 9.01
N ASP A 46 -2.18 1.47 7.73
CA ASP A 46 -1.29 1.07 6.63
C ASP A 46 -0.46 2.26 6.14
N LEU A 47 0.87 2.14 6.27
CA LEU A 47 1.87 3.12 5.82
C LEU A 47 2.72 2.54 4.70
N LEU A 48 2.81 3.25 3.57
CA LEU A 48 3.75 2.95 2.49
C LEU A 48 4.76 4.09 2.36
N LEU A 49 6.05 3.75 2.37
CA LEU A 49 7.15 4.69 2.20
C LEU A 49 7.90 4.37 0.90
N PHE A 50 8.24 5.41 0.14
CA PHE A 50 8.88 5.30 -1.17
C PHE A 50 10.16 6.13 -1.20
N CYS A 51 11.28 5.48 -1.50
CA CYS A 51 12.55 6.15 -1.75
C CYS A 51 13.32 5.43 -2.86
N LYS A 52 14.40 6.04 -3.32
CA LYS A 52 15.41 5.35 -4.10
C LYS A 52 16.07 4.29 -3.22
N ALA A 53 16.43 3.16 -3.82
CA ALA A 53 17.04 2.04 -3.13
C ALA A 53 18.52 2.32 -2.83
N ASP A 54 18.76 3.22 -1.87
CA ASP A 54 20.07 3.59 -1.36
C ASP A 54 20.04 3.73 0.17
N VAL A 55 21.21 3.50 0.78
CA VAL A 55 21.34 3.46 2.24
C VAL A 55 21.04 4.82 2.87
N ALA A 56 21.42 5.92 2.23
CA ALA A 56 21.19 7.27 2.74
C ALA A 56 19.69 7.58 2.88
N SER A 57 18.90 7.26 1.86
CA SER A 57 17.45 7.46 1.87
C SER A 57 16.74 6.56 2.88
N ILE A 58 17.16 5.30 3.02
CA ILE A 58 16.62 4.39 4.04
C ILE A 58 16.94 4.87 5.45
N GLN A 59 18.15 5.40 5.69
CA GLN A 59 18.52 5.94 6.99
C GLN A 59 17.66 7.15 7.39
N VAL A 60 17.29 8.01 6.44
CA VAL A 60 16.34 9.11 6.68
C VAL A 60 15.00 8.56 7.20
N PHE A 61 14.46 7.53 6.53
CA PHE A 61 13.21 6.92 6.97
C PHE A 61 13.32 6.22 8.32
N ARG A 62 14.42 5.51 8.58
CA ARG A 62 14.68 4.90 9.89
C ARG A 62 14.65 5.95 10.99
N ARG A 63 15.41 7.05 10.82
CA ARG A 63 15.48 8.14 11.80
C ARG A 63 14.13 8.79 12.03
N GLY A 64 13.37 9.06 10.96
CA GLY A 64 12.04 9.64 11.09
C GLY A 64 11.03 8.71 11.77
N LEU A 65 11.10 7.39 11.51
CA LEU A 65 10.27 6.42 12.23
C LEU A 65 10.65 6.32 13.72
N GLU A 66 11.94 6.37 14.05
CA GLU A 66 12.44 6.34 15.44
C GLU A 66 12.06 7.62 16.20
N GLU A 67 12.27 8.81 15.63
CA GLU A 67 11.85 10.08 16.24
C GLU A 67 10.33 10.12 16.45
N PHE A 68 9.56 9.65 15.47
CA PHE A 68 8.11 9.62 15.58
C PHE A 68 7.65 8.65 16.67
N ALA A 69 8.27 7.48 16.76
CA ALA A 69 7.98 6.49 17.80
C ALA A 69 8.30 7.04 19.19
N ASN A 70 9.40 7.78 19.33
CA ASN A 70 9.78 8.42 20.60
C ASN A 70 8.81 9.53 21.01
N LEU A 71 8.30 10.31 20.05
CA LEU A 71 7.37 11.42 20.33
C LEU A 71 5.93 10.95 20.58
N SER A 72 5.45 10.01 19.77
CA SER A 72 4.05 9.57 19.78
C SER A 72 3.80 8.30 20.61
N GLY A 73 4.85 7.54 20.91
CA GLY A 73 4.77 6.17 21.45
C GLY A 73 4.32 5.12 20.44
N LEU A 74 4.02 5.50 19.18
CA LEU A 74 3.58 4.59 18.14
C LEU A 74 4.77 3.99 17.40
N HIS A 75 4.94 2.67 17.55
CA HIS A 75 6.04 1.94 16.93
C HIS A 75 5.56 1.20 15.69
N ALA A 76 6.37 1.24 14.62
CA ALA A 76 6.16 0.36 13.47
C ALA A 76 6.29 -1.11 13.93
N ASN A 77 5.38 -1.97 13.47
CA ASN A 77 5.41 -3.38 13.83
C ASN A 77 6.38 -4.14 12.91
N PRO A 78 7.55 -4.60 13.38
CA PRO A 78 8.57 -5.21 12.51
C PRO A 78 8.12 -6.53 11.88
N GLN A 79 7.11 -7.21 12.46
CA GLN A 79 6.55 -8.44 11.92
C GLN A 79 5.57 -8.21 10.77
N LYS A 80 4.97 -7.01 10.70
CA LYS A 80 4.05 -6.62 9.63
C LYS A 80 4.69 -5.69 8.61
N SER A 81 5.70 -4.93 9.02
CA SER A 81 6.46 -4.04 8.17
C SER A 81 7.42 -4.83 7.28
N GLN A 82 7.38 -4.54 5.99
CA GLN A 82 8.19 -5.22 4.99
C GLN A 82 8.96 -4.21 4.16
N LEU A 83 10.21 -4.53 3.83
CA LEU A 83 11.02 -3.80 2.88
C LEU A 83 10.95 -4.49 1.52
N ILE A 84 10.45 -3.79 0.50
CA ILE A 84 10.38 -4.30 -0.87
C ILE A 84 11.46 -3.60 -1.70
N ILE A 85 12.40 -4.39 -2.21
CA ILE A 85 13.54 -3.90 -2.97
C ILE A 85 13.29 -4.16 -4.45
N SER A 86 13.59 -3.17 -5.30
CA SER A 86 13.50 -3.34 -6.74
C SER A 86 14.60 -4.28 -7.24
N ARG A 87 14.30 -5.07 -8.28
CA ARG A 87 15.29 -5.99 -8.90
C ARG A 87 16.58 -5.30 -9.35
N SER A 88 16.53 -4.00 -9.61
CA SER A 88 17.69 -3.20 -10.03
C SER A 88 18.67 -2.87 -8.91
N ALA A 89 18.30 -3.09 -7.65
CA ALA A 89 19.11 -2.73 -6.47
C ALA A 89 19.49 -3.95 -5.64
N GLN A 90 19.69 -5.10 -6.30
CA GLN A 90 20.00 -6.36 -5.62
C GLN A 90 21.37 -6.34 -4.93
N GLU A 91 22.33 -5.57 -5.45
CA GLU A 91 23.68 -5.43 -4.88
C GLU A 91 23.65 -4.76 -3.49
N GLU A 92 22.79 -3.75 -3.33
CA GLU A 92 22.63 -3.01 -2.06
C GLU A 92 21.71 -3.72 -1.07
N ARG A 93 21.10 -4.86 -1.46
CA ARG A 93 20.04 -5.53 -0.71
C ARG A 93 20.39 -5.77 0.76
N GLU A 94 21.57 -6.33 1.02
CA GLU A 94 21.99 -6.67 2.38
C GLU A 94 22.19 -5.41 3.25
N HIS A 95 22.74 -4.34 2.66
CA HIS A 95 22.92 -3.06 3.33
C HIS A 95 21.58 -2.38 3.65
N LEU A 96 20.61 -2.44 2.73
CA LEU A 96 19.27 -1.87 2.92
C LEU A 96 18.49 -2.62 4.01
N ILE A 97 18.55 -3.96 4.03
CA ILE A 97 17.91 -4.78 5.06
C ILE A 97 18.56 -4.54 6.42
N ALA A 98 19.89 -4.48 6.49
CA ALA A 98 20.61 -4.20 7.73
C ALA A 98 20.30 -2.80 8.27
N ALA A 99 20.12 -1.82 7.38
CA ALA A 99 19.81 -0.44 7.76
C ALA A 99 18.39 -0.28 8.31
N LEU A 100 17.36 -0.88 7.70
CA LEU A 100 15.96 -0.70 8.15
C LEU A 100 15.50 -1.75 9.18
N GLN A 101 16.15 -2.92 9.23
CA GLN A 101 15.84 -4.04 10.13
C GLN A 101 14.40 -4.61 9.99
N PHE A 102 13.76 -4.39 8.84
CA PHE A 102 12.49 -5.03 8.49
C PHE A 102 12.72 -6.30 7.69
N GLN A 103 11.73 -7.20 7.73
CA GLN A 103 11.76 -8.38 6.88
C GLN A 103 11.66 -7.99 5.40
N GLU A 104 12.39 -8.70 4.54
CA GLU A 104 12.24 -8.51 3.11
C GLU A 104 10.87 -9.03 2.66
N GLY A 105 10.14 -8.18 1.95
CA GLY A 105 8.88 -8.51 1.31
C GLY A 105 9.05 -8.73 -0.18
N HIS A 106 8.09 -9.41 -0.79
CA HIS A 106 8.01 -9.60 -2.23
C HIS A 106 6.67 -9.10 -2.76
N LEU A 107 6.69 -8.58 -3.99
CA LEU A 107 5.46 -8.27 -4.71
C LEU A 107 4.84 -9.56 -5.27
N PRO A 108 3.51 -9.68 -5.31
CA PRO A 108 2.51 -8.65 -4.99
C PRO A 108 2.24 -8.50 -3.48
N LEU A 109 2.27 -7.25 -2.99
CA LEU A 109 1.92 -6.90 -1.60
C LEU A 109 0.41 -6.61 -1.53
N ARG A 110 -0.26 -6.92 -0.42
CA ARG A 110 -1.66 -6.53 -0.24
C ARG A 110 -1.76 -5.17 0.46
N TYR A 111 -2.43 -4.20 -0.16
CA TYR A 111 -2.73 -2.88 0.43
C TYR A 111 -4.21 -2.57 0.22
N LEU A 112 -4.92 -2.17 1.28
CA LEU A 112 -6.37 -1.94 1.27
C LEU A 112 -7.20 -3.12 0.75
N GLY A 113 -6.68 -4.34 0.91
CA GLY A 113 -7.37 -5.54 0.45
C GLY A 113 -7.23 -5.83 -1.04
N LEU A 114 -6.39 -5.06 -1.75
CA LEU A 114 -6.04 -5.23 -3.17
C LEU A 114 -4.57 -5.63 -3.32
N PRO A 115 -4.21 -6.45 -4.33
CA PRO A 115 -2.81 -6.71 -4.64
C PRO A 115 -2.17 -5.48 -5.30
N LEU A 116 -1.20 -4.88 -4.64
CA LEU A 116 -0.24 -3.96 -5.24
C LEU A 116 0.68 -4.74 -6.17
N LEU A 117 0.44 -4.57 -7.46
CA LEU A 117 1.19 -5.21 -8.54
C LEU A 117 2.12 -4.19 -9.17
N ALA A 118 3.36 -4.60 -9.46
CA ALA A 118 4.27 -3.80 -10.29
C ALA A 118 3.94 -3.89 -11.79
N SER A 119 3.08 -4.84 -12.18
CA SER A 119 2.75 -5.18 -13.58
C SER A 119 1.27 -4.95 -13.89
N ARG A 120 0.90 -5.15 -15.17
CA ARG A 120 -0.50 -5.18 -15.60
C ARG A 120 -1.27 -6.24 -14.82
N LEU A 121 -2.53 -5.96 -14.52
CA LEU A 121 -3.44 -6.91 -13.90
C LEU A 121 -3.63 -8.11 -14.82
N SER A 122 -3.25 -9.30 -14.36
CA SER A 122 -3.58 -10.57 -15.02
C SER A 122 -4.94 -11.08 -14.57
N ILE A 123 -5.57 -11.95 -15.36
CA ILE A 123 -6.80 -12.65 -14.96
C ILE A 123 -6.58 -13.44 -13.66
N SER A 124 -5.36 -13.97 -13.45
CA SER A 124 -4.98 -14.65 -12.21
C SER A 124 -5.04 -13.73 -10.98
N ASP A 125 -4.77 -12.44 -11.14
CA ASP A 125 -4.77 -11.47 -10.04
C ASP A 125 -6.19 -11.08 -9.61
N CYS A 126 -7.19 -11.36 -10.45
CA CYS A 126 -8.61 -11.24 -10.13
C CYS A 126 -9.14 -12.41 -9.29
N HIS A 127 -8.35 -13.46 -9.06
CA HIS A 127 -8.81 -14.61 -8.29
C HIS A 127 -9.31 -14.26 -6.87
N PRO A 128 -8.66 -13.34 -6.11
CA PRO A 128 -9.19 -12.89 -4.82
C PRO A 128 -10.54 -12.16 -4.92
N LEU A 129 -10.81 -11.49 -6.04
CA LEU A 129 -12.13 -10.89 -6.31
C LEU A 129 -13.18 -11.99 -6.49
N LEU A 130 -12.88 -13.00 -7.31
CA LEU A 130 -13.77 -14.13 -7.55
C LEU A 130 -14.11 -14.86 -6.25
N LEU A 131 -13.10 -15.16 -5.42
CA LEU A 131 -13.32 -15.80 -4.11
C LEU A 131 -14.20 -14.95 -3.18
N LYS A 132 -14.05 -13.62 -3.19
CA LYS A 132 -14.92 -12.72 -2.41
C LYS A 132 -16.36 -12.73 -2.93
N VAL A 133 -16.54 -12.71 -4.25
CA VAL A 133 -17.88 -12.79 -4.89
C VAL A 133 -18.54 -14.12 -4.53
N ASP A 134 -17.84 -15.24 -4.71
CA ASP A 134 -18.36 -16.57 -4.38
C ASP A 134 -18.70 -16.71 -2.90
N SER A 135 -17.85 -16.20 -2.01
CA SER A 135 -18.11 -16.20 -0.57
C SER A 135 -19.38 -15.41 -0.21
N ARG A 136 -19.62 -14.26 -0.85
CA ARG A 136 -20.83 -13.46 -0.63
C ARG A 136 -22.07 -14.17 -1.15
N ILE A 137 -22.00 -14.74 -2.36
CA ILE A 137 -23.12 -15.48 -2.97
C ILE A 137 -23.47 -16.70 -2.11
N LYS A 138 -22.49 -17.51 -1.68
CA LYS A 138 -22.72 -18.64 -0.77
C LYS A 138 -23.31 -18.19 0.56
N GLY A 139 -22.87 -17.05 1.10
CA GLY A 139 -23.46 -16.45 2.29
C GLY A 139 -24.92 -16.09 2.11
N TRP A 140 -25.31 -15.55 0.95
CA TRP A 140 -26.70 -15.20 0.66
C TRP A 140 -27.59 -16.39 0.31
N ASP A 141 -27.01 -17.48 -0.17
CA ASP A 141 -27.75 -18.70 -0.48
C ASP A 141 -28.38 -19.32 0.78
N SER A 142 -27.75 -19.10 1.94
CA SER A 142 -28.31 -19.46 3.25
C SER A 142 -29.50 -18.60 3.70
N ILE A 143 -29.79 -17.49 3.00
CA ILE A 143 -30.84 -16.53 3.35
C ILE A 143 -32.00 -16.67 2.36
N GLN A 144 -33.20 -16.92 2.87
CA GLN A 144 -34.41 -16.94 2.04
C GLN A 144 -34.81 -15.52 1.63
N LEU A 145 -34.33 -15.09 0.46
CA LEU A 145 -34.59 -13.78 -0.11
C LEU A 145 -35.56 -13.86 -1.27
N SER A 146 -36.46 -12.87 -1.35
CA SER A 146 -37.28 -12.64 -2.54
C SER A 146 -36.41 -12.30 -3.75
N PHE A 147 -36.95 -12.47 -4.95
CA PHE A 147 -36.25 -12.09 -6.19
C PHE A 147 -35.76 -10.63 -6.15
N ALA A 148 -36.60 -9.71 -5.70
CA ALA A 148 -36.23 -8.30 -5.54
C ALA A 148 -35.09 -8.10 -4.53
N GLY A 149 -35.12 -8.83 -3.40
CA GLY A 149 -34.04 -8.81 -2.40
C GLY A 149 -32.71 -9.30 -2.97
N ARG A 150 -32.71 -10.41 -3.73
CA ARG A 150 -31.51 -10.93 -4.40
C ARG A 150 -30.97 -9.94 -5.42
N LEU A 151 -31.85 -9.35 -6.26
CA LEU A 151 -31.46 -8.34 -7.24
C LEU A 151 -30.85 -7.10 -6.57
N GLN A 152 -31.41 -6.67 -5.45
CA GLN A 152 -30.89 -5.52 -4.70
C GLN A 152 -29.51 -5.81 -4.10
N LEU A 153 -29.27 -7.01 -3.56
CA LEU A 153 -27.94 -7.40 -3.06
C LEU A 153 -26.89 -7.47 -4.17
N ILE A 154 -27.24 -8.03 -5.33
CA ILE A 154 -26.36 -8.03 -6.51
C ILE A 154 -26.01 -6.59 -6.90
N LYS A 155 -27.02 -5.73 -7.05
CA LYS A 155 -26.82 -4.33 -7.47
C LYS A 155 -26.07 -3.48 -6.45
N SER A 156 -26.28 -3.68 -5.16
CA SER A 156 -25.62 -2.86 -4.13
C SER A 156 -24.23 -3.39 -3.82
N VAL A 157 -24.09 -4.68 -3.53
CA VAL A 157 -22.85 -5.25 -2.98
C VAL A 157 -21.90 -5.67 -4.09
N LEU A 158 -22.35 -6.48 -5.07
CA LEU A 158 -21.43 -6.96 -6.11
C LEU A 158 -20.99 -5.82 -7.04
N MET A 159 -21.88 -4.89 -7.41
CA MET A 159 -21.44 -3.73 -8.19
C MET A 159 -20.49 -2.83 -7.42
N SER A 160 -20.72 -2.55 -6.13
CA SER A 160 -19.76 -1.76 -5.34
C SER A 160 -18.38 -2.41 -5.28
N LEU A 161 -18.31 -3.74 -5.19
CA LEU A 161 -17.05 -4.49 -5.15
C LEU A 161 -16.31 -4.39 -6.48
N ASN A 162 -17.03 -4.53 -7.59
CA ASN A 162 -16.47 -4.37 -8.94
C ASN A 162 -15.98 -2.94 -9.18
N VAL A 163 -16.77 -1.93 -8.80
CA VAL A 163 -16.40 -0.52 -8.93
C VAL A 163 -15.13 -0.22 -8.13
N TYR A 164 -15.02 -0.74 -6.89
CA TYR A 164 -13.83 -0.56 -6.07
C TYR A 164 -12.56 -1.13 -6.72
N TRP A 165 -12.63 -2.34 -7.28
CA TRP A 165 -11.51 -2.93 -8.02
C TRP A 165 -11.19 -2.16 -9.31
N ALA A 166 -12.21 -1.72 -10.04
CA ALA A 166 -12.04 -0.95 -11.27
C ALA A 166 -11.41 0.44 -11.04
N MET A 167 -11.66 1.08 -9.89
CA MET A 167 -11.01 2.34 -9.53
C MET A 167 -9.52 2.17 -9.23
N ALA A 168 -9.14 1.07 -8.58
CA ALA A 168 -7.74 0.84 -8.21
C ALA A 168 -6.87 0.41 -9.39
N PHE A 169 -7.46 -0.28 -10.37
CA PHE A 169 -6.74 -0.73 -11.56
C PHE A 169 -7.19 0.06 -12.77
N ILE A 170 -6.33 0.97 -13.24
CA ILE A 170 -6.53 1.64 -14.53
C ILE A 170 -6.56 0.55 -15.60
N TYR A 171 -7.76 0.25 -16.11
CA TYR A 171 -7.93 -0.53 -17.33
C TYR A 171 -7.39 0.29 -18.49
N ARG A 172 -6.07 0.26 -18.69
CA ARG A 172 -5.47 0.88 -19.86
C ARG A 172 -5.81 -0.01 -21.03
N LYS A 173 -6.87 0.36 -21.77
CA LYS A 173 -7.29 -0.28 -23.02
C LYS A 173 -6.04 -0.62 -23.81
N GLY A 174 -5.83 -1.91 -24.11
CA GLY A 174 -4.65 -2.37 -24.80
C GLY A 174 -4.39 -1.49 -26.01
N SER A 175 -3.21 -0.88 -26.08
CA SER A 175 -2.73 -0.31 -27.32
C SER A 175 -2.59 -1.48 -28.28
N SER A 176 -3.64 -1.76 -29.04
CA SER A 176 -3.55 -2.51 -30.28
C SER A 176 -2.63 -1.68 -31.16
N GLY A 177 -1.41 -2.16 -31.35
CA GLY A 177 -0.34 -1.38 -31.95
C GLY A 177 0.76 -2.30 -32.46
N LYS A 178 0.49 -2.78 -33.69
CA LYS A 178 1.37 -3.46 -34.65
C LYS A 178 1.49 -4.97 -34.51
#